data_AF-A0A6J4UYL0-F1
#
_entry.id   AF-A0A6J4UYL0-F1
#
_cell.length_a   1.000
_cell.length_b   1.000
_cell.length_c   1.000
_cell.angle_alpha   90.00
_cell.angle_beta   90.00
_cell.angle_gamma   90.00
#
_symmetry.space_group_name_H-M   'P 1'
#
loop_
_entity.id
_entity.type
_entity.pdbx_description
1 polymer ?
#
loop_
_entity_poly.entity_id
_entity_poly.type
_entity_poly.pdbx_seq_one_letter_code
_entity_poly.pdbx_strand_id
1 'polypeptide(L)'
;MNHAHWGRPRVHGSRRRSVVWALAFSVLTLVLAVPGTSAGVGWCRDDPVVVIDGQIADIFISAKFEDLAKVNGPTQIVVSIPVGVDVALAVAGPGFGHGEHISFAESESLKVTSEGIDVRIKVRVPARSDAMPIRVEFAPHVVGVLQPAADEGTANDWISLRTLL
;
A
#
# COMPACT_ATOMS: atom_id res chain seq x y z
N MET A 1 -0.85 33.29 -80.66
CA MET A 1 -0.63 31.87 -80.34
C MET A 1 0.87 31.68 -80.11
N ASN A 2 1.30 31.49 -78.86
CA ASN A 2 2.68 31.14 -78.50
C ASN A 2 2.61 30.19 -77.30
N HIS A 3 3.04 28.95 -77.49
CA HIS A 3 3.07 27.90 -76.47
C HIS A 3 4.28 28.08 -75.56
N ALA A 4 4.07 28.27 -74.25
CA ALA A 4 5.12 28.29 -73.25
C ALA A 4 5.42 26.85 -72.76
N HIS A 5 6.65 26.40 -73.00
CA HIS A 5 7.19 25.11 -72.57
C HIS A 5 7.53 25.14 -71.07
N TRP A 6 6.87 24.30 -70.27
CA TRP A 6 7.19 24.11 -68.85
C TRP A 6 8.36 23.14 -68.70
N GLY A 7 9.52 23.65 -68.26
CA GLY A 7 10.65 22.83 -67.82
C GLY A 7 10.41 22.29 -66.40
N ARG A 8 10.53 20.97 -66.21
CA ARG A 8 10.47 20.36 -64.87
C ARG A 8 11.82 20.51 -64.16
N PRO A 9 11.82 20.88 -62.86
CA PRO A 9 13.06 20.95 -62.08
C PRO A 9 13.58 19.54 -61.75
N ARG A 10 14.89 19.34 -61.90
CA ARG A 10 15.60 18.14 -61.46
C ARG A 10 15.82 18.21 -59.95
N VAL A 11 15.25 17.26 -59.20
CA VAL A 11 15.53 17.11 -57.76
C VAL A 11 16.86 16.36 -57.60
N HIS A 12 17.89 17.09 -57.16
CA HIS A 12 19.22 16.55 -56.82
C HIS A 12 19.18 15.82 -55.47
N GLY A 13 19.88 14.68 -55.39
CA GLY A 13 19.80 13.72 -54.30
C GLY A 13 20.23 14.23 -52.92
N SER A 14 19.40 13.97 -51.91
CA SER A 14 19.68 14.22 -50.49
C SER A 14 19.55 12.97 -49.61
N ARG A 15 19.61 11.76 -50.19
CA ARG A 15 19.33 10.49 -49.48
C ARG A 15 20.23 10.18 -48.28
N ARG A 16 21.43 10.77 -48.17
CA ARG A 16 22.37 10.45 -47.07
C ARG A 16 22.22 11.33 -45.83
N ARG A 17 21.61 12.52 -45.92
CA ARG A 17 21.43 13.41 -44.75
C ARG A 17 20.21 13.04 -43.90
N SER A 18 19.20 12.43 -44.50
CA SER A 18 17.95 12.10 -43.79
C SER A 18 18.10 10.96 -42.77
N VAL A 19 19.05 10.04 -42.97
CA VAL A 19 19.24 8.87 -42.08
C VAL A 19 19.88 9.26 -40.75
N VAL A 20 20.82 10.21 -40.76
CA VAL A 20 21.52 10.66 -39.54
C VAL A 20 20.57 11.40 -38.60
N TRP A 21 19.67 12.21 -39.15
CA TRP A 21 18.65 12.93 -38.36
C TRP A 21 17.60 12.00 -37.77
N ALA A 22 17.19 10.95 -38.49
CA ALA A 22 16.24 9.96 -37.96
C ALA A 22 16.81 9.21 -36.75
N LEU A 23 18.08 8.80 -36.80
CA LEU A 23 18.74 8.12 -35.67
C LEU A 23 18.92 9.04 -34.45
N ALA A 24 19.29 10.30 -34.67
CA ALA A 24 19.43 11.27 -33.57
C ALA A 24 18.08 11.55 -32.87
N PHE A 25 16.99 11.58 -33.63
CA PHE A 25 15.65 11.81 -33.06
C PHE A 25 15.16 10.60 -32.25
N SER A 26 15.41 9.37 -32.73
CA SER A 26 15.02 8.14 -32.03
C SER A 26 15.76 7.93 -30.70
N VAL A 27 17.03 8.35 -30.60
CA VAL A 27 17.79 8.27 -29.34
C VAL A 27 17.27 9.29 -28.32
N LEU A 28 16.90 10.50 -28.77
CA LEU A 28 16.38 11.55 -27.90
C LEU A 28 15.01 11.17 -27.26
N THR A 29 14.15 10.47 -28.01
CA THR A 29 12.86 10.00 -27.46
C THR A 29 13.03 8.91 -26.39
N LEU A 30 14.11 8.12 -26.45
CA LEU A 30 14.35 7.05 -25.46
C LEU A 30 14.82 7.61 -24.11
N VAL A 31 15.55 8.74 -24.11
CA VAL A 31 16.04 9.38 -22.88
C VAL A 31 14.92 10.12 -22.13
N LEU A 32 13.91 10.66 -22.84
CA LEU A 32 12.75 11.31 -22.22
C LEU A 32 11.68 10.33 -21.73
N ALA A 33 11.76 9.06 -22.14
CA ALA A 33 10.79 8.02 -21.78
C ALA A 33 11.23 7.18 -20.57
N VAL A 34 12.28 7.57 -19.84
CA VAL A 34 12.62 6.90 -18.58
C VAL A 34 11.59 7.38 -17.54
N PRO A 35 10.59 6.56 -17.15
CA PRO A 35 9.76 6.91 -16.01
C PRO A 35 10.70 7.13 -14.83
N GLY A 36 10.47 8.18 -14.04
CA GLY A 36 11.14 8.33 -12.76
C GLY A 36 10.93 7.03 -12.00
N THR A 37 11.98 6.22 -11.90
CA THR A 37 11.94 4.99 -11.12
C THR A 37 11.86 5.48 -9.69
N SER A 38 10.66 5.48 -9.12
CA SER A 38 10.50 5.51 -7.68
C SER A 38 11.10 4.21 -7.19
N ALA A 39 12.42 4.22 -6.93
CA ALA A 39 13.14 3.11 -6.33
C ALA A 39 12.31 2.67 -5.12
N GLY A 40 11.87 1.40 -5.15
CA GLY A 40 10.74 0.91 -4.38
C GLY A 40 10.70 1.51 -2.98
N VAL A 41 9.68 2.31 -2.70
CA VAL A 41 9.44 2.84 -1.36
C VAL A 41 9.39 1.64 -0.44
N GLY A 42 10.43 1.47 0.39
CA GLY A 42 10.47 0.38 1.35
C GLY A 42 9.33 0.59 2.32
N TRP A 43 8.45 -0.40 2.44
CA TRP A 43 7.46 -0.42 3.51
C TRP A 43 8.04 -1.28 4.62
N CYS A 44 8.08 -0.71 5.83
CA CYS A 44 8.33 -1.48 7.02
C CYS A 44 6.99 -1.97 7.55
N ARG A 45 6.97 -3.23 7.99
CA ARG A 45 5.79 -3.93 8.44
C ARG A 45 5.99 -4.39 9.88
N ASP A 46 4.98 -4.13 10.69
CA ASP A 46 4.80 -4.55 12.08
C ASP A 46 3.62 -5.52 12.13
N ASP A 47 3.76 -6.65 12.80
CA ASP A 47 2.87 -7.81 12.61
C ASP A 47 2.52 -8.57 13.90
N PRO A 48 1.70 -7.98 14.79
CA PRO A 48 1.14 -8.75 15.90
C PRO A 48 0.19 -9.83 15.40
N VAL A 49 0.23 -10.96 16.12
CA VAL A 49 -0.57 -12.14 15.85
C VAL A 49 -1.57 -12.33 16.97
N VAL A 50 -2.86 -12.44 16.62
CA VAL A 50 -3.95 -12.67 17.57
C VAL A 50 -4.60 -14.02 17.33
N VAL A 51 -5.22 -14.55 18.38
CA VAL A 51 -6.07 -15.75 18.32
C VAL A 51 -7.49 -15.32 18.68
N ILE A 52 -8.43 -15.53 17.77
CA ILE A 52 -9.85 -15.22 17.94
C ILE A 52 -10.63 -16.51 17.77
N ASP A 53 -11.32 -16.95 18.83
CA ASP A 53 -12.04 -18.23 18.89
C ASP A 53 -11.21 -19.43 18.38
N GLY A 54 -9.94 -19.48 18.80
CA GLY A 54 -8.98 -20.52 18.39
C GLY A 54 -8.39 -20.36 16.98
N GLN A 55 -8.80 -19.36 16.20
CA GLN A 55 -8.27 -19.07 14.87
C GLN A 55 -7.16 -18.02 14.93
N ILE A 56 -6.05 -18.27 14.25
CA ILE A 56 -4.90 -17.35 14.19
C ILE A 56 -5.14 -16.32 13.08
N ALA A 57 -4.83 -15.05 13.36
CA ALA A 57 -4.84 -13.98 12.38
C ALA A 57 -3.67 -13.01 12.59
N ASP A 58 -3.10 -12.53 11.48
CA ASP A 58 -2.11 -11.45 11.50
C ASP A 58 -2.80 -10.10 11.35
N ILE A 59 -2.29 -9.11 12.09
CA ILE A 59 -2.59 -7.70 11.88
C ILE A 59 -1.34 -7.06 11.31
N PHE A 60 -1.32 -6.71 10.02
CA PHE A 60 -0.18 -6.03 9.42
C PHE A 60 -0.35 -4.52 9.50
N ILE A 61 0.62 -3.83 10.08
CA ILE A 61 0.67 -2.38 10.14
C ILE A 61 1.89 -1.94 9.37
N SER A 62 1.69 -1.18 8.30
CA SER A 62 2.74 -0.80 7.38
C SER A 62 2.91 0.71 7.33
N ALA A 63 4.18 1.14 7.34
CA ALA A 63 4.58 2.53 7.17
C ALA A 63 5.74 2.63 6.19
N LYS A 64 5.92 3.80 5.56
CA LYS A 64 7.10 4.04 4.73
C LYS A 64 8.36 4.03 5.59
N PHE A 65 9.41 3.37 5.12
CA PHE A 65 10.68 3.22 5.83
C PHE A 65 11.31 4.57 6.21
N GLU A 66 11.24 5.54 5.30
CA GLU A 66 11.74 6.92 5.51
C GLU A 66 11.00 7.68 6.61
N ASP A 67 9.80 7.24 6.97
CA ASP A 67 8.95 7.87 7.99
C ASP A 67 9.09 7.23 9.38
N LEU A 68 9.76 6.09 9.52
CA LEU A 68 9.86 5.38 10.81
C LEU A 68 10.48 6.23 11.92
N ALA A 69 11.46 7.06 11.59
CA ALA A 69 12.08 7.98 12.55
C ALA A 69 11.11 9.05 13.11
N LYS A 70 9.91 9.17 12.53
CA LYS A 70 8.85 10.07 13.00
C LYS A 70 7.98 9.44 14.08
N VAL A 71 7.95 8.11 14.20
CA VAL A 71 7.22 7.42 15.28
C VAL A 71 7.80 7.86 16.63
N ASN A 72 6.93 8.13 17.59
CA ASN A 72 7.34 8.68 18.89
C ASN A 72 6.61 8.07 20.09
N GLY A 73 5.88 6.98 19.87
CA GLY A 73 5.17 6.25 20.92
C GLY A 73 4.72 4.87 20.44
N PRO A 74 4.21 4.03 21.35
CA PRO A 74 3.81 2.68 21.02
C PRO A 74 2.62 2.66 20.05
N THR A 75 2.62 1.72 19.10
CA THR A 75 1.49 1.46 18.22
C THR A 75 0.29 1.00 19.06
N GLN A 76 -0.84 1.68 18.93
CA GLN A 76 -2.05 1.39 19.69
C GLN A 76 -3.01 0.57 18.83
N ILE A 77 -3.44 -0.58 19.34
CA ILE A 77 -4.30 -1.51 18.62
C ILE A 77 -5.49 -1.88 19.51
N VAL A 78 -6.70 -1.76 18.97
CA VAL A 78 -7.93 -2.23 19.60
C VAL A 78 -8.56 -3.28 18.70
N VAL A 79 -8.63 -4.51 19.20
CA VAL A 79 -9.33 -5.61 18.53
C VAL A 79 -10.70 -5.73 19.18
N SER A 80 -11.74 -5.33 18.44
CA SER A 80 -13.13 -5.48 18.85
C SER A 80 -13.76 -6.72 18.25
N ILE A 81 -14.44 -7.50 19.08
CA ILE A 81 -15.06 -8.78 18.76
C ILE A 81 -16.53 -8.82 19.22
N PRO A 82 -17.36 -9.76 18.75
CA PRO A 82 -18.71 -9.97 19.29
C PRO A 82 -18.66 -10.39 20.77
N VAL A 83 -19.75 -10.12 21.51
CA VAL A 83 -19.88 -10.55 22.91
C VAL A 83 -19.80 -12.08 23.01
N GLY A 84 -18.99 -12.59 23.94
CA GLY A 84 -18.84 -14.02 24.19
C GLY A 84 -17.92 -14.76 23.22
N VAL A 85 -17.21 -14.04 22.35
CA VAL A 85 -16.10 -14.59 21.55
C VAL A 85 -14.80 -14.46 22.34
N ASP A 86 -13.96 -15.49 22.34
CA ASP A 86 -12.65 -15.40 23.00
C ASP A 86 -11.62 -14.74 22.10
N VAL A 87 -10.76 -13.89 22.67
CA VAL A 87 -9.63 -13.28 21.96
C VAL A 87 -8.40 -13.19 22.86
N ALA A 88 -7.23 -13.49 22.29
CA ALA A 88 -5.95 -13.39 22.95
C ALA A 88 -4.83 -12.91 22.02
N LEU A 89 -3.80 -12.28 22.60
CA LEU A 89 -2.56 -12.00 21.92
C LEU A 89 -1.70 -13.26 21.88
N ALA A 90 -1.30 -13.70 20.69
CA ALA A 90 -0.34 -14.80 20.54
C ALA A 90 1.10 -14.29 20.48
N VAL A 91 1.35 -13.27 19.67
CA VAL A 91 2.68 -12.68 19.48
C VAL A 91 2.53 -11.17 19.33
N ALA A 92 3.32 -10.41 20.11
CA ALA A 92 3.46 -8.97 19.93
C ALA A 92 4.56 -8.66 18.91
N GLY A 93 4.35 -7.63 18.11
CA GLY A 93 5.35 -7.06 17.22
C GLY A 93 6.26 -6.02 17.90
N PRO A 94 7.29 -5.53 17.19
CA PRO A 94 8.20 -4.50 17.69
C PRO A 94 7.59 -3.10 17.79
N GLY A 95 6.42 -2.82 17.21
CA GLY A 95 5.76 -1.51 17.34
C GLY A 95 6.54 -0.38 16.68
N PHE A 96 7.14 -0.64 15.52
CA PHE A 96 8.11 0.25 14.87
C PHE A 96 9.26 0.72 15.80
N GLY A 97 9.68 -0.14 16.74
CA GLY A 97 10.75 0.14 17.70
C GLY A 97 10.29 0.84 18.98
N HIS A 98 8.99 1.12 19.12
CA HIS A 98 8.40 1.73 20.31
C HIS A 98 7.47 0.78 21.08
N GLY A 99 7.35 -0.48 20.64
CA GLY A 99 6.45 -1.46 21.20
C GLY A 99 4.98 -1.21 20.87
N GLU A 100 4.13 -2.09 21.34
CA GLU A 100 2.71 -2.09 21.02
C GLU A 100 1.87 -2.03 22.30
N HIS A 101 0.71 -1.40 22.20
CA HIS A 101 -0.34 -1.47 23.21
C HIS A 101 -1.59 -2.05 22.56
N ILE A 102 -1.83 -3.32 22.84
CA ILE A 102 -2.95 -4.09 22.31
C ILE A 102 -4.01 -4.23 23.40
N SER A 103 -5.25 -3.91 23.06
CA SER A 103 -6.41 -4.09 23.93
C SER A 103 -7.55 -4.78 23.20
N PHE A 104 -8.37 -5.47 23.97
CA PHE A 104 -9.51 -6.24 23.48
C PHE A 104 -10.80 -5.62 23.99
N ALA A 105 -11.81 -5.56 23.13
CA ALA A 105 -13.12 -5.03 23.49
C ALA A 105 -14.23 -5.91 22.90
N GLU A 106 -15.29 -6.14 23.66
CA GLU A 106 -16.52 -6.70 23.12
C GLU A 106 -17.40 -5.59 22.53
N SER A 107 -18.18 -5.93 21.50
CA SER A 107 -19.06 -5.00 20.81
C SER A 107 -20.35 -5.67 20.37
N GLU A 108 -21.49 -5.21 20.91
CA GLU A 108 -22.83 -5.69 20.53
C GLU A 108 -23.18 -5.46 19.05
N SER A 109 -22.51 -4.53 18.38
CA SER A 109 -22.71 -4.27 16.94
C SER A 109 -22.06 -5.32 16.02
N LEU A 110 -21.18 -6.18 16.56
CA LEU A 110 -20.48 -7.23 15.83
C LEU A 110 -21.17 -8.56 16.13
N LYS A 111 -21.24 -9.44 15.13
CA LYS A 111 -21.97 -10.70 15.23
C LYS A 111 -21.15 -11.87 14.72
N VAL A 112 -21.40 -13.04 15.31
CA VAL A 112 -21.07 -14.32 14.68
C VAL A 112 -22.19 -14.65 13.70
N THR A 113 -21.83 -14.94 12.45
CA THR A 113 -22.77 -15.29 11.38
C THR A 113 -22.40 -16.63 10.76
N SER A 114 -23.21 -17.12 9.82
CA SER A 114 -22.84 -18.30 9.03
C SER A 114 -21.64 -18.07 8.10
N GLU A 115 -21.27 -16.81 7.85
CA GLU A 115 -20.15 -16.44 6.96
C GLU A 115 -18.82 -16.30 7.72
N GLY A 116 -18.88 -16.10 9.04
CA GLY A 116 -17.69 -15.87 9.87
C GLY A 116 -17.99 -15.02 11.10
N ILE A 117 -16.92 -14.60 11.77
CA ILE A 117 -16.96 -13.74 12.96
C ILE A 117 -16.67 -12.29 12.53
N ASP A 118 -17.61 -11.37 12.80
CA ASP A 118 -17.34 -9.94 12.59
C ASP A 118 -16.22 -9.46 13.53
N VAL A 119 -15.14 -8.94 12.97
CA VAL A 119 -14.03 -8.33 13.72
C VAL A 119 -13.86 -6.89 13.29
N ARG A 120 -13.51 -6.01 14.25
CA ARG A 120 -13.09 -4.64 13.96
C ARG A 120 -11.71 -4.39 14.57
N ILE A 121 -10.76 -3.99 13.73
CA ILE A 121 -9.41 -3.62 14.13
C ILE A 121 -9.30 -2.11 14.04
N LYS A 122 -8.93 -1.47 15.15
CA LYS A 122 -8.54 -0.05 15.15
C LYS A 122 -7.07 0.09 15.45
N VAL A 123 -6.37 0.88 14.65
CA VAL A 123 -4.95 1.15 14.82
C VAL A 123 -4.70 2.64 14.86
N ARG A 124 -3.80 3.05 15.75
CA ARG A 124 -3.25 4.41 15.80
C ARG A 124 -1.74 4.32 16.04
N VAL A 125 -0.97 4.94 15.16
CA VAL A 125 0.49 5.02 15.29
C VAL A 125 0.86 6.44 15.74
N PRO A 126 1.36 6.65 16.97
CA PRO A 126 1.83 7.96 17.40
C PRO A 126 3.08 8.39 16.62
N ALA A 127 3.01 9.56 15.98
CA ALA A 127 4.13 10.13 15.24
C ALA A 127 4.23 11.64 15.42
N ARG A 128 5.40 12.19 15.09
CA ARG A 128 5.65 13.65 15.07
C ARG A 128 4.92 14.37 13.93
N SER A 129 4.39 13.63 12.95
CA SER A 129 3.73 14.19 11.77
C SER A 129 2.43 13.44 11.48
N ASP A 130 1.33 14.18 11.37
CA ASP A 130 0.00 13.65 11.03
C ASP A 130 -0.11 13.25 9.55
N ALA A 131 0.88 13.55 8.70
CA ALA A 131 0.85 13.21 7.28
C ALA A 131 1.53 11.87 6.94
N MET A 132 2.06 11.18 7.96
CA MET A 132 2.72 9.88 7.77
C MET A 132 1.67 8.83 7.38
N PRO A 133 1.75 8.24 6.17
CA PRO A 133 0.77 7.27 5.72
C PRO A 133 0.94 5.95 6.45
N ILE A 134 -0.17 5.38 6.90
CA ILE A 134 -0.24 4.09 7.58
C ILE A 134 -1.24 3.21 6.84
N ARG A 135 -0.87 1.96 6.60
CA ARG A 135 -1.74 0.93 6.03
C ARG A 135 -1.94 -0.18 7.04
N VAL A 136 -3.19 -0.62 7.20
CA VAL A 136 -3.57 -1.68 8.13
C VAL A 136 -4.18 -2.82 7.32
N GLU A 137 -3.72 -4.04 7.53
CA GLU A 137 -4.28 -5.24 6.92
C GLU A 137 -4.61 -6.27 8.00
N PHE A 138 -5.64 -7.06 7.76
CA PHE A 138 -6.02 -8.19 8.60
C PHE A 138 -6.08 -9.46 7.75
N ALA A 139 -5.30 -10.47 8.13
CA ALA A 139 -5.14 -11.70 7.39
C ALA A 139 -5.46 -12.93 8.26
N PRO A 140 -6.62 -13.59 8.04
CA PRO A 140 -6.92 -14.88 8.66
C PRO A 140 -5.91 -15.94 8.17
N HIS A 141 -5.42 -16.81 9.08
CA HIS A 141 -4.65 -18.00 8.70
C HIS A 141 -5.58 -19.15 8.29
N VAL A 142 -6.56 -18.86 7.41
CA VAL A 142 -7.50 -19.85 6.92
C VAL A 142 -7.07 -20.30 5.52
N VAL A 143 -6.86 -21.61 5.36
CA VAL A 143 -6.50 -22.22 4.08
C VAL A 143 -7.63 -21.96 3.07
N GLY A 144 -7.41 -21.06 2.10
CA GLY A 144 -8.32 -20.85 0.97
C GLY A 144 -8.82 -19.41 0.75
N VAL A 145 -8.61 -18.47 1.68
CA VAL A 145 -8.97 -17.05 1.51
C VAL A 145 -7.68 -16.22 1.43
N LEU A 146 -7.31 -15.81 0.22
CA LEU A 146 -6.00 -15.20 -0.07
C LEU A 146 -5.98 -13.67 -0.06
N GLN A 147 -7.08 -13.01 0.27
CA GLN A 147 -7.17 -11.55 0.23
C GLN A 147 -7.36 -10.99 1.64
N PRO A 148 -6.32 -10.42 2.26
CA PRO A 148 -6.48 -9.73 3.53
C PRO A 148 -7.41 -8.52 3.33
N ALA A 149 -8.23 -8.25 4.33
CA ALA A 149 -8.94 -6.99 4.38
C ALA A 149 -7.93 -5.88 4.70
N ALA A 150 -8.07 -4.71 4.07
CA ALA A 150 -7.11 -3.62 4.25
C ALA A 150 -7.81 -2.26 4.30
N ASP A 151 -7.22 -1.34 5.05
CA ASP A 151 -7.61 0.07 5.10
C ASP A 151 -6.36 0.96 5.23
N GLU A 152 -6.50 2.24 4.87
CA GLU A 152 -5.40 3.19 4.86
C GLU A 152 -5.80 4.50 5.55
N GLY A 153 -4.82 5.13 6.17
CA GLY A 153 -5.00 6.45 6.76
C GLY A 153 -3.66 7.06 7.13
N THR A 154 -3.67 7.87 8.18
CA THR A 154 -2.50 8.61 8.64
C THR A 154 -2.18 8.34 10.09
N ALA A 155 -0.92 8.54 10.46
CA ALA A 155 -0.49 8.51 11.85
C ALA A 155 -1.30 9.51 12.71
N ASN A 156 -1.32 9.27 14.02
CA ASN A 156 -2.08 10.03 15.01
C ASN A 156 -3.62 9.96 14.92
N ASP A 157 -4.18 9.47 13.81
CA ASP A 157 -5.60 9.16 13.66
C ASP A 157 -5.89 7.66 13.87
N TRP A 158 -7.14 7.35 14.18
CA TRP A 158 -7.61 5.97 14.27
C TRP A 158 -8.04 5.46 12.90
N ILE A 159 -7.31 4.49 12.36
CA ILE A 159 -7.68 3.72 11.18
C ILE A 159 -8.56 2.56 11.65
N SER A 160 -9.69 2.32 10.99
CA SER A 160 -10.71 1.36 11.47
C SER A 160 -11.12 0.39 10.38
N LEU A 161 -10.55 -0.81 10.41
CA LEU A 161 -10.86 -1.90 9.51
C LEU A 161 -11.96 -2.80 10.12
N ARG A 162 -13.05 -3.04 9.39
CA ARG A 162 -14.06 -4.07 9.74
C ARG A 162 -13.98 -5.19 8.71
N THR A 163 -13.95 -6.43 9.17
CA THR A 163 -13.85 -7.62 8.31
C THR A 163 -14.52 -8.82 8.96
N LEU A 164 -14.68 -9.89 8.19
CA LEU A 164 -15.02 -11.21 8.68
C LEU A 164 -13.73 -12.02 8.89
N LEU A 165 -13.71 -12.79 9.97
CA LEU A 165 -12.77 -13.87 10.24
C LEU A 165 -13.42 -15.21 9.91
#